data_AF-A0A1F3ZA48-F1
#
_entry.id   AF-A0A1F3ZA48-F1
#
_cell.length_a   1.000
_cell.length_b   1.000
_cell.length_c   1.000
_cell.angle_alpha   90.00
_cell.angle_beta   90.00
_cell.angle_gamma   90.00
#
_symmetry.space_group_name_H-M   'P 1'
#
loop_
_entity.id
_entity.type
_entity.pdbx_description
1 polymer ?
#
loop_
_entity_poly.entity_id
_entity_poly.type
_entity_poly.pdbx_seq_one_letter_code
_entity_poly.pdbx_strand_id
1 'polypeptide(L)'
;MLNCKDASRLQSQAYERRLSAWELIGLKLHLCICKGCHDLAQQLHLIRQACRRIDESKGVGANAPGLPPDAKSRILKELASKLGENP
;
A
#
# COMPACT_ATOMS: atom_id res chain seq x y z
N MET A 1 -20.32 -3.98 -15.39
CA MET A 1 -19.07 -4.64 -15.84
C MET A 1 -17.93 -3.72 -15.47
N LEU A 2 -16.93 -4.23 -14.73
CA LEU A 2 -15.73 -3.47 -14.39
C LEU A 2 -14.87 -3.36 -15.66
N ASN A 3 -14.43 -2.15 -16.03
CA ASN A 3 -13.53 -1.98 -17.17
C ASN A 3 -12.07 -2.08 -16.71
N CYS A 4 -11.13 -2.32 -17.63
CA CYS A 4 -9.72 -2.54 -17.29
C CYS A 4 -9.12 -1.38 -16.48
N LYS A 5 -9.50 -0.13 -16.78
CA LYS A 5 -9.05 1.07 -16.04
C LYS A 5 -9.50 1.05 -14.58
N ASP A 6 -10.75 0.67 -14.33
CA ASP A 6 -11.32 0.59 -12.99
C ASP A 6 -10.74 -0.60 -12.22
N ALA A 7 -10.49 -1.72 -12.90
CA ALA A 7 -9.83 -2.89 -12.34
C ALA A 7 -8.40 -2.55 -11.87
N SER A 8 -7.59 -1.92 -12.72
CA SER A 8 -6.24 -1.48 -12.34
C SER A 8 -6.27 -0.46 -11.19
N ARG A 9 -7.25 0.46 -11.18
CA ARG A 9 -7.43 1.41 -10.08
C ARG A 9 -7.79 0.72 -8.78
N LEU A 10 -8.76 -0.20 -8.77
CA LEU A 10 -9.13 -0.98 -7.59
C LEU A 10 -7.98 -1.84 -7.10
N GLN A 11 -7.16 -2.36 -8.01
CA GLN A 11 -5.99 -3.17 -7.69
C GLN A 11 -4.90 -2.34 -6.99
N SER A 12 -4.66 -1.10 -7.40
CA SER A 12 -3.83 -0.15 -6.63
C SER A 12 -4.46 0.17 -5.28
N GLN A 13 -5.76 0.45 -5.26
CA GLN A 13 -6.44 0.79 -4.01
C GLN A 13 -6.45 -0.36 -3.01
N ALA A 14 -6.44 -1.62 -3.44
CA ALA A 14 -6.28 -2.79 -2.56
C ALA A 14 -4.97 -2.76 -1.75
N TYR A 15 -4.00 -1.98 -2.23
CA TYR A 15 -2.69 -1.81 -1.61
C TYR A 15 -2.65 -0.62 -0.64
N GLU A 16 -3.39 0.46 -0.89
CA GLU A 16 -3.48 1.59 0.04
C GLU A 16 -4.58 1.40 1.11
N ARG A 17 -5.72 0.80 0.75
CA ARG A 17 -6.89 0.61 1.60
C ARG A 17 -7.44 -0.80 1.52
N ARG A 18 -8.25 -1.18 2.50
CA ARG A 18 -9.09 -2.37 2.38
C ARG A 18 -10.22 -2.10 1.40
N LEU A 19 -10.36 -2.96 0.40
CA LEU A 19 -11.51 -3.00 -0.49
C LEU A 19 -12.73 -3.56 0.25
N SER A 20 -13.92 -3.10 -0.13
CA SER A 20 -15.17 -3.74 0.27
C SER A 20 -15.32 -5.12 -0.38
N ALA A 21 -16.17 -5.97 0.20
CA ALA A 21 -16.41 -7.32 -0.33
C ALA A 21 -16.88 -7.30 -1.79
N TRP A 22 -17.74 -6.34 -2.16
CA TRP A 22 -18.26 -6.19 -3.51
C TRP A 22 -17.19 -5.77 -4.52
N GLU A 23 -16.33 -4.82 -4.17
CA GLU A 23 -15.19 -4.42 -5.01
C GLU A 23 -14.23 -5.58 -5.24
N LEU A 24 -14.00 -6.39 -4.21
CA LEU A 24 -13.09 -7.53 -4.27
C LEU A 24 -13.64 -8.66 -5.15
N ILE A 25 -14.95 -8.94 -5.08
CA ILE A 25 -15.61 -9.91 -5.97
C ILE A 25 -15.59 -9.40 -7.42
N GLY A 26 -15.95 -8.14 -7.66
CA GLY A 26 -15.95 -7.54 -8.99
C GLY A 26 -14.56 -7.55 -9.63
N LEU A 27 -13.52 -7.23 -8.84
CA LEU A 27 -12.13 -7.30 -9.27
C LEU A 27 -11.72 -8.74 -9.60
N LYS A 28 -12.00 -9.72 -8.74
CA LYS A 28 -11.71 -11.14 -9.00
C LYS A 28 -12.35 -11.64 -10.28
N LEU A 29 -13.64 -11.32 -10.49
CA LEU A 29 -14.34 -11.70 -11.71
C LEU A 29 -13.66 -11.10 -12.96
N HIS A 30 -13.26 -9.83 -12.91
CA HIS A 30 -12.56 -9.18 -14.01
C HIS A 30 -11.19 -9.83 -14.30
N LEU A 31 -10.45 -10.21 -13.25
CA LEU A 31 -9.15 -10.89 -13.40
C LEU A 31 -9.30 -12.28 -14.04
N CYS A 32 -10.41 -12.99 -13.81
CA CYS A 32 -10.66 -14.28 -14.45
C CYS A 32 -10.92 -14.17 -15.96
N ILE A 33 -11.47 -13.05 -16.43
CA ILE A 33 -11.81 -12.84 -17.84
C ILE A 33 -10.75 -12.05 -18.62
N CYS A 34 -9.96 -11.21 -17.94
CA CYS A 34 -8.99 -10.32 -18.56
C CYS A 34 -7.57 -10.72 -18.17
N LYS A 35 -6.86 -11.35 -19.12
CA LYS A 35 -5.47 -11.77 -18.92
C LYS A 35 -4.53 -10.58 -18.62
N GLY A 36 -4.73 -9.43 -19.27
CA GLY A 36 -3.89 -8.25 -19.03
C GLY A 36 -3.98 -7.74 -17.59
N CYS A 37 -5.20 -7.68 -17.02
CA CYS A 37 -5.38 -7.29 -15.62
C CYS A 37 -4.87 -8.38 -14.66
N HIS A 38 -4.98 -9.66 -15.03
CA HIS A 38 -4.41 -10.76 -14.26
C HIS A 38 -2.88 -10.68 -14.19
N ASP A 39 -2.22 -10.45 -15.31
CA ASP A 39 -0.75 -10.35 -15.37
C ASP A 39 -0.25 -9.11 -14.61
N LEU A 40 -0.96 -7.98 -14.71
CA LEU A 40 -0.71 -6.79 -13.89
C LEU A 40 -0.82 -7.09 -12.38
N ALA A 41 -1.83 -7.86 -11.97
CA ALA A 41 -2.01 -8.27 -10.58
C ALA A 41 -0.77 -8.99 -10.04
N GLN A 42 -0.24 -9.91 -10.83
CA GLN A 42 0.95 -10.68 -10.49
C GLN A 42 2.20 -9.79 -10.43
N GLN A 43 2.38 -8.91 -11.42
CA GLN A 43 3.51 -7.96 -11.43
C GLN A 43 3.52 -7.06 -10.19
N LEU A 44 2.38 -6.47 -9.85
CA LEU A 44 2.26 -5.64 -8.65
C LEU A 44 2.53 -6.45 -7.38
N HIS A 45 2.07 -7.70 -7.32
CA HIS A 45 2.34 -8.58 -6.18
C HIS A 45 3.85 -8.87 -6.03
N LEU A 46 4.54 -9.14 -7.14
CA LEU A 46 5.98 -9.38 -7.16
C LEU A 46 6.77 -8.16 -6.68
N ILE A 47 6.46 -6.96 -7.18
CA ILE A 47 7.09 -5.71 -6.73
C ILE A 47 6.91 -5.56 -5.23
N ARG A 48 5.70 -5.79 -4.72
CA ARG A 48 5.39 -5.66 -3.30
C ARG A 48 6.14 -6.66 -2.43
N GLN A 49 6.26 -7.89 -2.91
CA GLN A 49 7.02 -8.93 -2.22
C GLN A 49 8.51 -8.57 -2.19
N ALA A 50 9.06 -8.05 -3.29
CA ALA A 50 10.44 -7.57 -3.34
C ALA A 50 10.67 -6.41 -2.35
N CYS A 51 9.78 -5.40 -2.30
CA CYS A 51 9.87 -4.31 -1.33
C CYS A 51 9.84 -4.82 0.12
N ARG A 52 8.91 -5.72 0.45
CA ARG A 52 8.85 -6.33 1.79
C ARG A 52 10.12 -7.08 2.15
N ARG A 53 10.66 -7.87 1.20
CA ARG A 53 11.93 -8.56 1.40
C ARG A 53 13.07 -7.57 1.62
N ILE A 54 13.12 -6.44 0.92
CA ILE A 54 14.14 -5.40 1.10
C ILE A 54 14.06 -4.76 2.50
N ASP A 55 12.85 -4.49 2.98
CA ASP A 55 12.61 -4.00 4.35
C ASP A 55 13.07 -5.03 5.39
N GLU A 56 12.72 -6.30 5.20
CA GLU A 56 13.08 -7.42 6.08
C GLU A 56 14.58 -7.72 6.06
N SER A 57 15.23 -7.61 4.90
CA SER A 57 16.65 -7.94 4.70
C SER A 57 17.62 -6.79 4.98
N LYS A 58 17.16 -5.66 5.52
CA LYS A 58 17.99 -4.46 5.76
C LYS A 58 18.77 -4.10 4.48
N GLY A 59 18.06 -3.72 3.41
CA GLY A 59 18.64 -3.69 2.07
C GLY A 59 18.62 -2.40 1.26
N VAL A 60 17.88 -1.35 1.62
CA VAL A 60 17.96 0.02 1.00
C VAL A 60 17.83 1.11 2.09
N GLY A 61 18.35 0.82 3.28
CA GLY A 61 18.26 1.72 4.44
C GLY A 61 18.93 1.19 5.71
N ALA A 62 19.66 0.08 5.65
CA ALA A 62 20.34 -0.51 6.81
C ALA A 62 21.34 0.42 7.51
N ASN A 63 21.85 1.41 6.76
CA ASN A 63 22.76 2.45 7.24
C ASN A 63 22.14 3.85 7.23
N ALA A 64 20.86 3.98 6.85
CA ALA A 64 20.15 5.22 7.15
C ALA A 64 19.75 5.10 8.63
N PRO A 65 20.23 5.97 9.54
CA PRO A 65 19.66 6.01 10.86
C PRO A 65 18.16 6.23 10.68
N GLY A 66 17.36 5.24 11.09
CA GLY A 66 15.93 5.44 11.25
C GLY A 66 15.72 6.74 12.04
N LEU A 67 14.58 7.40 11.81
CA LEU A 67 14.28 8.74 12.34
C LEU A 67 14.99 9.00 13.69
N PRO A 68 15.96 9.94 13.76
CA PRO A 68 16.77 10.10 14.95
C PRO A 68 15.87 10.32 16.16
N PRO A 69 16.26 9.84 17.35
CA PRO A 69 15.41 9.83 18.53
C PRO A 69 14.86 11.23 18.85
N ASP A 70 15.64 12.29 18.57
CA ASP A 70 15.21 13.68 18.69
C ASP A 70 14.10 14.07 17.69
N ALA A 71 14.23 13.71 16.42
CA ALA A 71 13.21 13.97 15.40
C ALA A 71 11.90 13.24 15.70
N LYS A 72 11.97 11.99 16.23
CA LYS A 72 10.79 11.26 16.68
C LYS A 72 10.10 11.96 17.84
N SER A 73 10.86 12.50 18.79
CA SER A 73 10.35 13.22 19.96
C SER A 73 9.63 14.50 19.56
N ARG A 74 10.18 15.25 18.59
CA ARG A 74 9.54 16.45 18.02
C ARG A 74 8.23 16.13 17.31
N ILE A 75 8.20 15.07 16.50
CA ILE A 75 7.00 14.64 15.78
C ILE A 75 5.90 14.20 16.77
N LEU A 76 6.25 13.41 17.79
CA LEU A 76 5.29 12.98 18.81
C LEU A 76 4.74 14.16 19.62
N LYS A 77 5.58 15.14 19.97
CA LYS A 77 5.15 16.36 20.67
C LYS A 77 4.18 17.19 19.85
N GLU A 78 4.45 17.37 18.55
CA GLU A 78 3.58 18.12 17.65
C GLU A 78 2.24 17.40 17.41
N LEU A 79 2.27 16.07 17.21
CA LEU A 79 1.05 15.27 17.10
C LEU A 79 0.22 15.34 18.39
N ALA A 80 0.85 15.32 19.56
CA ALA A 80 0.17 15.45 20.85
C ALA A 80 -0.48 16.83 21.03
N SER A 81 0.18 17.92 20.60
CA SER A 81 -0.41 19.27 20.62
C SER A 81 -1.64 19.34 19.72
N LYS A 82 -1.52 18.90 18.46
CA LYS A 82 -2.61 18.98 17.48
C LYS A 82 -3.80 18.05 17.79
N LEU A 83 -3.56 16.91 18.41
CA LEU A 83 -4.63 16.00 18.84
C LEU A 83 -5.31 16.44 20.15
N GLY A 84 -4.64 17.28 20.96
CA GLY A 84 -5.21 17.92 22.15
C GLY A 84 -5.88 19.28 21.89
N GLU A 85 -5.56 19.94 20.77
CA GLU A 85 -6.12 21.22 20.32
C GLU A 85 -7.28 21.08 19.31
N ASN A 86 -8.03 19.98 19.35
CA ASN A 86 -9.27 19.89 18.59
C ASN A 86 -10.47 20.12 19.53
N PRO A 87 -11.08 21.33 19.57
CA PRO A 87 -12.41 21.51 20.15
C PRO A 87 -13.48 20.69 19.40
#